data_AF-A0A6P0YV45-F1
#
_entry.id   AF-A0A6P0YV45-F1
#
_cell.length_a   1.000
_cell.length_b   1.000
_cell.length_c   1.000
_cell.angle_alpha   90.00
_cell.angle_beta   90.00
_cell.angle_gamma   90.00
#
_symmetry.space_group_name_H-M   'P 1'
#
loop_
_entity.id
_entity.type
_entity.pdbx_description
1 polymer ?
#
loop_
_entity_poly.entity_id
_entity_poly.type
_entity_poly.pdbx_seq_one_letter_code
_entity_poly.pdbx_strand_id
1 'polypeptide(L)'
;TLHRAIGQGPIAGILAGTLITILVQSSSTTTSLMVPLAGAGVFSLAQVYPFTLGANIGTCITALLAATAVSGAAAVPALEIAMVHFLFNVAGVIVIYGVPFLCRLPILGAETLANVATERKYLVFIYIITVFFLLPGLLLGITASGILGAG
;
A
#
# COMPACT_ATOMS: atom_id res chain seq x y z
N THR A 1 19.07 17.37 0.64
CA THR A 1 19.19 16.16 -0.20
C THR A 1 18.04 15.21 0.10
N LEU A 2 17.56 14.43 -0.87
CA LEU A 2 16.42 13.50 -0.76
C LEU A 2 16.45 12.64 0.52
N HIS A 3 17.65 12.23 0.96
CA HIS A 3 17.86 11.49 2.20
C HIS A 3 17.41 12.25 3.47
N ARG A 4 17.49 13.58 3.50
CA ARG A 4 16.96 14.40 4.62
C ARG A 4 15.43 14.55 4.58
N ALA A 5 14.80 14.41 3.42
CA ALA A 5 13.34 14.48 3.31
C ALA A 5 12.67 13.15 3.71
N ILE A 6 13.32 12.02 3.42
CA ILE A 6 12.75 10.68 3.63
C ILE A 6 13.34 9.99 4.87
N GLY A 7 14.61 10.26 5.21
CA GLY A 7 15.37 9.51 6.20
C GLY A 7 15.37 10.06 7.63
N GLN A 8 14.68 11.15 7.92
CA GLN A 8 14.66 11.78 9.27
C GLN A 8 13.67 11.15 10.26
N GLY A 9 13.01 10.06 9.87
CA GLY A 9 12.11 9.30 10.72
C GLY A 9 10.76 9.01 10.04
N PRO A 10 9.87 8.27 10.71
CA PRO A 10 8.65 7.78 10.10
C PRO A 10 7.71 8.89 9.60
N ILE A 11 7.56 9.97 10.36
CA ILE A 11 6.70 11.11 9.99
C ILE A 11 7.22 11.76 8.71
N ALA A 12 8.53 12.00 8.61
CA ALA A 12 9.14 12.58 7.42
C ALA A 12 8.96 11.68 6.19
N GLY A 13 9.15 10.37 6.37
CA GLY A 13 8.88 9.37 5.32
C GLY A 13 7.44 9.41 4.83
N ILE A 14 6.46 9.38 5.75
CA ILE A 14 5.02 9.46 5.42
C ILE A 14 4.73 10.75 4.66
N LEU A 15 5.16 11.91 5.15
CA LEU A 15 4.91 13.20 4.49
C LEU A 15 5.53 13.26 3.09
N ALA A 16 6.76 12.75 2.93
CA ALA A 16 7.44 12.71 1.64
C ALA A 16 6.69 11.81 0.64
N GLY A 17 6.25 10.62 1.06
CA GLY A 17 5.49 9.70 0.21
C GLY A 17 4.13 10.27 -0.20
N THR A 18 3.43 10.89 0.74
CA THR A 18 2.16 11.60 0.50
C THR A 18 2.37 12.71 -0.54
N LEU A 19 3.34 13.58 -0.32
CA LEU A 19 3.58 14.74 -1.19
C LEU A 19 3.99 14.30 -2.61
N ILE A 20 4.95 13.38 -2.73
CA ILE A 20 5.38 12.89 -4.06
C ILE A 20 4.19 12.27 -4.79
N THR A 21 3.35 11.49 -4.10
CA THR A 21 2.20 10.86 -4.75
C THR A 21 1.12 11.84 -5.13
N ILE A 22 0.87 12.90 -4.35
CA ILE A 22 -0.07 13.97 -4.77
C ILE A 22 0.45 14.68 -6.01
N LEU A 23 1.76 14.97 -6.07
CA LEU A 23 2.37 15.69 -7.20
C LEU A 23 2.37 14.86 -8.48
N VAL A 24 2.70 13.57 -8.37
CA VAL A 24 2.77 12.65 -9.51
C VAL A 24 1.40 12.06 -9.85
N GLN A 25 0.46 12.11 -8.91
CA GLN A 25 -0.88 11.50 -8.97
C GLN A 25 -0.90 9.99 -9.25
N SER A 26 0.21 9.30 -9.00
CA SER A 26 0.33 7.86 -9.23
C SER A 26 1.23 7.21 -8.18
N SER A 27 0.63 6.43 -7.27
CA SER A 27 1.38 5.66 -6.27
C SER A 27 2.19 4.52 -6.89
N SER A 28 1.76 3.96 -8.02
CA SER A 28 2.56 2.98 -8.77
C SER A 28 3.85 3.59 -9.28
N THR A 29 3.83 4.85 -9.76
CA THR A 29 5.05 5.57 -10.16
C THR A 29 5.91 5.90 -8.93
N THR A 30 5.31 6.38 -7.84
CA THR A 30 6.02 6.66 -6.59
C THR A 30 6.74 5.43 -6.02
N THR A 31 6.07 4.28 -6.01
CA THR A 31 6.65 3.01 -5.52
C THR A 31 7.69 2.45 -6.48
N SER A 32 7.48 2.55 -7.80
CA SER A 32 8.46 2.13 -8.81
C SER A 32 9.77 2.91 -8.75
N LEU A 33 9.74 4.17 -8.27
CA LEU A 33 10.94 4.93 -7.96
C LEU A 33 11.65 4.38 -6.71
N MET A 34 10.89 4.03 -5.68
CA MET A 34 11.45 3.65 -4.38
C MET A 34 12.05 2.24 -4.38
N VAL A 35 11.43 1.27 -5.06
CA VAL A 35 11.90 -0.13 -5.13
C VAL A 35 13.37 -0.26 -5.58
N PRO A 36 13.83 0.33 -6.71
CA PRO A 36 15.22 0.22 -7.12
C PRO A 36 16.18 0.96 -6.18
N LEU A 37 15.76 2.07 -5.57
CA LEU A 37 16.58 2.79 -4.58
C LEU A 37 16.78 1.96 -3.31
N ALA A 38 15.75 1.22 -2.89
CA ALA A 38 15.86 0.24 -1.81
C ALA A 38 16.78 -0.93 -2.21
N GLY A 39 16.62 -1.45 -3.43
CA GLY A 39 17.47 -2.52 -3.98
C GLY A 39 18.95 -2.13 -4.13
N ALA A 40 19.24 -0.86 -4.39
CA ALA A 40 20.59 -0.30 -4.42
C ALA A 40 21.15 0.06 -3.02
N GLY A 41 20.38 -0.15 -1.95
CA GLY A 41 20.78 0.16 -0.58
C GLY A 41 20.77 1.65 -0.22
N VAL A 42 20.21 2.52 -1.07
CA VAL A 42 20.10 3.96 -0.81
C VAL A 42 19.12 4.25 0.32
N PHE A 43 18.06 3.44 0.43
CA PHE A 43 17.08 3.49 1.51
C PHE A 43 16.90 2.09 2.13
N SER A 44 16.84 2.02 3.45
CA SER A 44 16.51 0.77 4.15
C SER A 44 15.00 0.48 4.09
N LEU A 45 14.60 -0.78 4.30
CA LEU A 45 13.18 -1.16 4.39
C LEU A 45 12.43 -0.35 5.46
N ALA A 46 13.08 -0.03 6.58
CA ALA A 46 12.53 0.80 7.65
C ALA A 46 12.27 2.26 7.22
N GLN A 47 12.97 2.76 6.19
CA GLN A 47 12.73 4.08 5.59
C GLN A 47 11.69 4.02 4.46
N VAL A 48 11.70 2.93 3.68
CA VAL A 48 10.76 2.71 2.56
C VAL A 48 9.33 2.46 3.05
N TYR A 49 9.18 1.79 4.19
CA TYR A 49 7.87 1.46 4.76
C TYR A 49 6.99 2.69 5.08
N PRO A 50 7.44 3.66 5.92
CA PRO A 50 6.67 4.89 6.17
C PRO A 50 6.40 5.67 4.89
N PHE A 51 7.36 5.71 3.96
CA PHE A 51 7.17 6.36 2.66
C PHE A 51 6.03 5.73 1.85
N THR A 52 5.95 4.41 1.83
CA THR A 52 4.90 3.68 1.12
C THR A 52 3.52 3.93 1.74
N LEU A 53 3.44 3.98 3.08
CA LEU A 53 2.21 4.34 3.78
C LEU A 53 1.75 5.77 3.45
N GLY A 54 2.69 6.71 3.35
CA GLY A 54 2.43 8.05 2.85
C GLY A 54 1.90 8.06 1.42
N ALA A 55 2.49 7.28 0.51
CA ALA A 55 2.02 7.19 -0.87
C ALA A 55 0.55 6.71 -0.97
N ASN A 56 0.13 5.81 -0.09
CA ASN A 56 -1.28 5.38 -0.03
C ASN A 56 -2.22 6.51 0.44
N ILE A 57 -1.81 7.30 1.44
CA ILE A 57 -2.55 8.51 1.85
C ILE A 57 -2.63 9.50 0.67
N GLY A 58 -1.52 9.71 -0.05
CA GLY A 58 -1.49 10.57 -1.22
C GLY A 58 -2.48 10.14 -2.31
N THR A 59 -2.61 8.83 -2.56
CA THR A 59 -3.59 8.28 -3.51
C THR A 59 -5.03 8.54 -3.05
N CYS A 60 -5.30 8.48 -1.75
CA CYS A 60 -6.62 8.82 -1.23
C CYS A 60 -6.94 10.31 -1.39
N ILE A 61 -5.93 11.18 -1.26
CA ILE A 61 -6.08 12.62 -1.51
C ILE A 61 -6.37 12.89 -2.99
N THR A 62 -5.69 12.20 -3.92
CA THR A 62 -5.99 12.35 -5.34
C THR A 62 -7.39 11.81 -5.68
N ALA A 63 -7.84 10.73 -5.04
CA ALA A 63 -9.21 10.24 -5.14
C ALA A 63 -10.24 11.26 -4.61
N LEU A 64 -9.95 11.93 -3.49
CA LEU A 64 -10.79 13.02 -2.96
C LEU A 64 -10.88 14.18 -3.96
N LEU A 65 -9.76 14.60 -4.55
CA LEU A 65 -9.74 15.65 -5.58
C LEU A 65 -10.51 15.23 -6.84
N ALA A 66 -10.44 13.96 -7.23
CA ALA A 66 -11.21 13.44 -8.35
C ALA A 66 -12.71 13.39 -8.04
N ALA A 67 -13.08 13.01 -6.81
CA ALA A 67 -14.46 12.93 -6.37
C ALA A 67 -15.17 14.30 -6.37
N THR A 68 -14.47 15.39 -6.09
CA THR A 68 -15.06 16.75 -6.15
C THR A 68 -15.36 17.21 -7.57
N ALA A 69 -14.77 16.59 -8.59
CA ALA A 69 -15.07 16.84 -9.99
C ALA A 69 -16.27 16.02 -10.52
N VAL A 70 -16.77 15.06 -9.74
CA VAL A 70 -17.95 14.25 -10.10
C VAL A 70 -19.22 15.07 -9.89
N SER A 71 -20.16 15.00 -10.83
CA SER A 71 -21.45 15.71 -10.79
C SER A 71 -22.63 14.77 -11.02
N GLY A 72 -23.84 15.24 -10.70
CA GLY A 72 -25.07 14.47 -10.82
C GLY A 72 -25.28 13.48 -9.68
N ALA A 73 -26.05 12.42 -9.92
CA ALA A 73 -26.46 11.46 -8.89
C ALA A 73 -25.27 10.71 -8.23
N ALA A 74 -24.11 10.66 -8.88
CA ALA A 74 -22.91 9.97 -8.40
C ALA A 74 -21.99 10.86 -7.52
N ALA A 75 -22.24 12.17 -7.41
CA ALA A 75 -21.35 13.08 -6.71
C ALA A 75 -21.21 12.75 -5.22
N VAL A 76 -22.33 12.52 -4.53
CA VAL A 76 -22.33 12.17 -3.10
C VAL A 76 -21.67 10.80 -2.86
N PRO A 77 -22.07 9.71 -3.56
CA PRO A 77 -21.40 8.42 -3.41
C PRO A 77 -19.90 8.46 -3.70
N ALA A 78 -19.47 9.20 -4.72
CA ALA A 78 -18.04 9.31 -5.05
C ALA A 78 -17.23 9.96 -3.91
N LEU A 79 -17.77 11.04 -3.32
CA LEU A 79 -17.12 11.71 -2.20
C LEU A 79 -17.12 10.85 -0.93
N GLU A 80 -18.22 10.16 -0.62
CA GLU A 80 -18.31 9.23 0.51
C GLU A 80 -17.27 8.12 0.41
N ILE A 81 -17.17 7.46 -0.75
CA ILE A 81 -16.18 6.40 -0.99
C ILE A 81 -14.77 6.95 -0.82
N ALA A 82 -14.46 8.11 -1.42
CA ALA A 82 -13.14 8.72 -1.31
C ALA A 82 -12.79 9.13 0.14
N MET A 83 -13.75 9.67 0.90
CA MET A 83 -13.59 10.02 2.30
C MET A 83 -13.36 8.79 3.18
N VAL A 84 -14.13 7.72 3.01
CA VAL A 84 -13.96 6.48 3.77
C VAL A 84 -12.58 5.89 3.51
N HIS A 85 -12.12 5.85 2.25
CA HIS A 85 -10.78 5.35 1.91
C HIS A 85 -9.66 6.20 2.53
N PHE A 86 -9.81 7.53 2.47
CA PHE A 86 -8.86 8.46 3.08
C PHE A 86 -8.78 8.28 4.59
N LEU A 87 -9.93 8.28 5.27
CA LEU A 87 -10.00 8.11 6.73
C LEU A 87 -9.48 6.75 7.16
N PHE A 88 -9.80 5.68 6.43
CA PHE A 88 -9.28 4.35 6.72
C PHE A 88 -7.76 4.28 6.63
N ASN A 89 -7.16 4.87 5.58
CA ASN A 89 -5.71 4.88 5.42
C ASN A 89 -5.02 5.72 6.50
N VAL A 90 -5.55 6.92 6.78
CA VAL A 90 -5.00 7.79 7.84
C VAL A 90 -5.12 7.13 9.21
N ALA A 91 -6.29 6.59 9.55
CA ALA A 91 -6.51 5.88 10.80
C ALA A 91 -5.63 4.64 10.92
N GLY A 92 -5.47 3.87 9.84
CA GLY A 92 -4.58 2.71 9.80
C GLY A 92 -3.13 3.10 10.10
N VAL A 93 -2.63 4.19 9.49
CA VAL A 93 -1.28 4.71 9.79
C VAL A 93 -1.15 5.16 11.25
N ILE A 94 -2.15 5.87 11.77
CA ILE A 94 -2.18 6.29 13.19
C ILE A 94 -2.16 5.10 14.12
N VAL A 95 -2.96 4.06 13.86
CA VAL A 95 -3.03 2.85 14.69
C VAL A 95 -1.71 2.08 14.61
N ILE A 96 -1.17 1.88 13.40
CA ILE A 96 0.09 1.16 13.19
C ILE A 96 1.24 1.88 13.92
N TYR A 97 1.37 3.20 13.77
CA TYR A 97 2.45 3.97 14.42
C TYR A 97 2.18 4.33 15.87
N GLY A 98 0.92 4.32 16.31
CA GLY A 98 0.55 4.50 17.71
C GLY A 98 0.81 3.26 18.55
N VAL A 99 0.87 2.07 17.94
CA VAL A 99 1.16 0.79 18.61
C VAL A 99 2.50 0.24 18.12
N PRO A 100 3.60 0.44 18.87
CA PRO A 100 4.97 0.13 18.40
C PRO A 100 5.18 -1.31 17.88
N PHE A 101 4.44 -2.28 18.42
CA PHE A 101 4.46 -3.66 17.95
C PHE A 101 3.95 -3.82 16.51
N LEU A 102 2.91 -3.07 16.12
CA LEU A 102 2.30 -3.15 14.79
C LEU A 102 3.23 -2.61 13.71
N CYS A 103 4.04 -1.58 13.99
CA CYS A 103 5.05 -1.09 13.05
C CYS A 103 6.09 -2.15 12.68
N ARG A 104 6.43 -3.04 13.61
CA ARG A 104 7.52 -4.00 13.43
C ARG A 104 7.10 -5.19 12.58
N LEU A 105 5.83 -5.60 12.66
CA LEU A 105 5.32 -6.79 11.96
C LEU A 105 5.52 -6.74 10.44
N PRO A 106 5.18 -5.67 9.71
CA PRO A 106 5.35 -5.62 8.26
C PRO A 106 6.81 -5.65 7.82
N ILE A 107 7.69 -4.98 8.57
CA ILE A 107 9.13 -4.95 8.28
C ILE A 107 9.72 -6.36 8.48
N LEU A 108 9.42 -7.02 9.60
CA LEU A 108 9.85 -8.39 9.85
C LEU A 108 9.29 -9.37 8.82
N GLY A 109 8.03 -9.20 8.42
CA GLY A 109 7.41 -10.01 7.37
C GLY A 109 8.13 -9.84 6.03
N ALA A 110 8.45 -8.60 5.66
CA ALA A 110 9.19 -8.30 4.43
C ALA A 110 10.60 -8.90 4.46
N GLU A 111 11.34 -8.76 5.57
CA GLU A 111 12.69 -9.34 5.73
C GLU A 111 12.65 -10.87 5.69
N THR A 112 11.72 -11.49 6.41
CA THR A 112 11.55 -12.95 6.44
C THR A 112 11.21 -13.48 5.05
N LEU A 113 10.27 -12.83 4.36
CA LEU A 113 9.88 -13.20 3.00
C LEU A 113 11.05 -13.03 2.02
N ALA A 114 11.82 -11.94 2.13
CA ALA A 114 12.99 -11.70 1.30
C ALA A 114 14.09 -12.76 1.52
N ASN A 115 14.35 -13.17 2.76
CA ASN A 115 15.32 -14.21 3.08
C ASN A 115 14.90 -15.56 2.48
N VAL A 116 13.64 -15.98 2.70
CA VAL A 116 13.10 -17.22 2.13
C VAL A 116 13.11 -17.20 0.61
N ALA A 117 12.76 -16.05 0.00
CA ALA A 117 12.78 -15.88 -1.45
C ALA A 117 14.19 -16.01 -2.04
N THR A 118 15.21 -15.54 -1.32
CA THR A 118 16.61 -15.61 -1.73
C THR A 118 17.15 -17.04 -1.64
N GLU A 119 16.79 -17.77 -0.58
CA GLU A 119 17.25 -19.15 -0.36
C GLU A 119 16.51 -20.17 -1.25
N ARG A 120 15.20 -19.98 -1.49
CA ARG A 120 14.33 -20.96 -2.14
C ARG A 120 13.46 -20.30 -3.21
N LYS A 121 14.08 -20.01 -4.36
CA LYS A 121 13.43 -19.34 -5.51
C LYS A 121 12.11 -20.00 -5.96
N TYR A 122 11.98 -21.33 -5.87
CA TYR A 122 10.75 -22.03 -6.24
C TYR A 122 9.55 -21.70 -5.33
N LEU A 123 9.79 -21.36 -4.05
CA LEU A 123 8.73 -20.95 -3.15
C LEU A 123 8.11 -19.62 -3.58
N VAL A 124 8.89 -18.74 -4.23
CA VAL A 124 8.36 -17.49 -4.82
C VAL A 124 7.39 -17.80 -5.93
N PHE A 125 7.71 -18.75 -6.81
CA PHE A 125 6.79 -19.18 -7.88
C PHE A 125 5.51 -19.81 -7.31
N ILE A 126 5.63 -20.70 -6.31
CA ILE A 126 4.47 -21.29 -5.63
C ILE A 126 3.61 -20.21 -4.98
N TYR A 127 4.24 -19.26 -4.27
CA TYR A 127 3.55 -18.14 -3.63
C TYR A 127 2.78 -17.30 -4.66
N ILE A 128 3.43 -16.91 -5.76
CA ILE A 128 2.78 -16.11 -6.82
C ILE A 128 1.60 -16.87 -7.44
N ILE A 129 1.81 -18.13 -7.84
CA ILE A 129 0.76 -18.97 -8.44
C ILE A 129 -0.41 -19.13 -7.47
N THR A 130 -0.11 -19.39 -6.19
CA THR A 130 -1.15 -19.63 -5.19
C THR A 130 -1.93 -18.37 -4.87
N VAL A 131 -1.25 -17.27 -4.55
CA VAL A 131 -1.88 -16.05 -4.03
C VAL A 131 -2.53 -15.22 -5.13
N PHE A 132 -1.94 -15.15 -6.33
CA PHE A 132 -2.47 -14.29 -7.40
C PHE A 132 -3.38 -15.02 -8.40
N PHE A 133 -3.32 -16.36 -8.48
CA PHE A 133 -4.11 -17.12 -9.46
C PHE A 133 -5.01 -18.16 -8.80
N LEU A 134 -4.47 -19.14 -8.07
CA LEU A 134 -5.26 -20.25 -7.55
C LEU A 134 -6.27 -19.82 -6.48
N LEU A 135 -5.86 -19.00 -5.51
CA LEU A 135 -6.73 -18.56 -4.43
C LEU A 135 -7.86 -17.65 -4.94
N PRO A 136 -7.60 -16.59 -5.74
CA PRO A 136 -8.68 -15.81 -6.36
C PRO A 136 -9.57 -16.66 -7.27
N GLY A 137 -8.99 -17.55 -8.08
CA GLY A 137 -9.74 -18.45 -8.96
C GLY A 137 -10.64 -19.41 -8.20
N LEU A 138 -10.17 -19.95 -7.07
CA LEU A 138 -10.96 -20.82 -6.19
C LEU A 138 -12.11 -20.03 -5.55
N LEU A 139 -11.83 -18.85 -5.00
CA LEU A 139 -12.86 -18.00 -4.38
C LEU A 139 -13.96 -17.64 -5.39
N LEU A 140 -13.57 -17.27 -6.63
CA LEU A 140 -14.50 -17.01 -7.72
C LEU A 140 -15.29 -18.26 -8.13
N GLY A 141 -14.66 -19.43 -8.14
CA GLY A 141 -15.33 -20.70 -8.40
C GLY A 141 -16.36 -21.06 -7.33
N ILE A 142 -16.06 -20.79 -6.06
CA ILE A 142 -16.98 -21.03 -4.94
C ILE A 142 -18.18 -20.07 -4.99
N THR A 143 -17.96 -18.79 -5.29
CA THR A 143 -19.07 -17.84 -5.45
C THR A 143 -19.91 -18.14 -6.70
N ALA A 144 -19.28 -18.51 -7.82
CA ALA A 144 -19.99 -18.86 -9.06
C ALA A 144 -20.77 -20.19 -8.96
N SER A 145 -20.33 -21.13 -8.13
CA SER A 145 -21.03 -22.42 -7.92
C SER A 145 -22.22 -22.34 -6.97
N GLY A 146 -22.55 -21.14 -6.45
CA GLY A 146 -23.71 -20.93 -5.58
C GLY A 146 -23.59 -21.53 -4.17
N ILE A 147 -22.46 -22.15 -3.84
CA ILE A 147 -22.21 -22.79 -2.52
C ILE A 147 -22.22 -21.75 -1.38
N LEU A 148 -21.91 -20.48 -1.68
CA LEU A 148 -22.02 -19.33 -0.77
C LEU A 148 -23.17 -18.37 -1.14
N GLY A 149 -23.97 -18.70 -2.16
CA GLY A 149 -25.03 -17.86 -2.74
C GLY A 149 -26.45 -18.40 -2.52
N ALA A 150 -26.70 -19.05 -1.40
CA ALA A 150 -28.05 -19.39 -0.93
C ALA A 150 -28.34 -18.63 0.37
N GLY A 151 -28.95 -17.46 0.22
CA GLY A 151 -29.36 -16.54 1.30
C GLY A 151 -29.77 -15.20 0.73
#